data_AF-A0A3N5FMY8-F1
#
_entry.id   AF-A0A3N5FMY8-F1
#
_cell.length_a   1.000
_cell.length_b   1.000
_cell.length_c   1.000
_cell.angle_alpha   90.00
_cell.angle_beta   90.00
_cell.angle_gamma   90.00
#
_symmetry.space_group_name_H-M   'P 1'
#
loop_
_entity.id
_entity.type
_entity.pdbx_description
1 polymer ?
#
loop_
_entity_poly.entity_id
_entity_poly.type
_entity_poly.pdbx_seq_one_letter_code
_entity_poly.pdbx_strand_id
1 'polypeptide(L)' 'MGFRFTDLFVPRHMHKNPEYRKEGAAMLTDKAVLAKMAEIDIDEGVRQAAAKRLSELKDMKGSS' A
#
# COMPACT_ATOMS: atom_id res chain seq x y z
N MET A 1 11.41 11.67 18.15
CA MET A 1 10.06 11.22 17.77
C MET A 1 10.17 10.60 16.38
N GLY A 2 10.31 9.28 16.29
CA GLY A 2 10.49 8.58 15.02
C GLY A 2 9.15 8.23 14.42
N PHE A 3 8.77 8.86 13.31
CA PHE A 3 7.62 8.44 12.49
C PHE A 3 7.90 7.01 12.02
N ARG A 4 7.18 6.01 12.54
CA ARG A 4 7.25 4.66 11.97
C ARG A 4 6.19 4.57 10.90
N PHE A 5 6.50 3.85 9.83
CA PHE A 5 5.55 3.59 8.74
C PHE A 5 4.23 2.95 9.24
N THR A 6 4.27 2.24 10.38
CA THR A 6 3.08 1.72 11.09
C THR A 6 2.18 2.81 11.67
N ASP A 7 2.71 4.01 11.93
CA ASP A 7 1.98 5.15 12.48
C ASP A 7 1.25 5.96 11.39
N LEU A 8 1.64 5.85 10.10
CA LEU A 8 0.83 6.29 8.96
C LEU A 8 -0.51 5.54 8.91
N PHE A 9 -0.59 4.40 9.60
CA PHE A 9 -1.75 3.52 9.57
C PHE A 9 -2.38 3.21 10.94
N VAL A 10 -1.90 3.69 12.11
CA VAL A 10 -2.71 3.67 13.37
C VAL A 10 -2.14 4.51 14.53
N PRO A 11 -2.98 5.08 15.46
CA PRO A 11 -3.86 4.36 16.43
C PRO A 11 -5.34 4.87 16.44
N ARG A 12 -6.43 4.15 16.77
CA ARG A 12 -6.63 3.04 17.73
C ARG A 12 -8.00 2.29 17.60
N HIS A 13 -8.80 2.49 16.53
CA HIS A 13 -10.16 1.91 16.39
C HIS A 13 -10.58 1.54 14.94
N MET A 14 -9.69 1.74 13.97
CA MET A 14 -10.01 1.88 12.53
C MET A 14 -9.50 0.73 11.66
N HIS A 15 -9.57 -0.51 12.15
CA HIS A 15 -9.49 -1.73 11.33
C HIS A 15 -10.76 -2.01 10.51
N LYS A 16 -11.68 -1.04 10.32
CA LYS A 16 -13.06 -1.39 9.97
C LYS A 16 -13.30 -1.76 8.49
N ASN A 17 -12.46 -1.38 7.53
CA ASN A 17 -12.67 -1.83 6.15
C ASN A 17 -11.38 -1.99 5.33
N PRO A 18 -11.09 -3.18 4.78
CA PRO A 18 -9.97 -3.37 3.86
C PRO A 18 -10.13 -2.57 2.56
N GLU A 19 -11.36 -2.24 2.17
CA GLU A 19 -11.67 -1.47 0.96
C GLU A 19 -10.96 -0.11 0.91
N TYR A 20 -10.97 0.67 2.00
CA TYR A 20 -10.28 1.97 2.03
C TYR A 20 -8.75 1.83 1.88
N ARG A 21 -8.18 0.74 2.37
CA ARG A 21 -6.74 0.47 2.22
C ARG A 21 -6.41 0.01 0.81
N LYS A 22 -7.31 -0.71 0.13
CA LYS A 22 -7.19 -1.04 -1.29
C LYS A 22 -7.25 0.22 -2.15
N GLU A 23 -8.21 1.11 -1.89
CA GLU A 23 -8.31 2.40 -2.59
C GLU A 23 -7.05 3.25 -2.37
N GLY A 24 -6.59 3.35 -1.12
CA GLY A 24 -5.34 4.04 -0.79
C GLY A 24 -4.14 3.46 -1.53
N ALA A 25 -4.01 2.13 -1.58
CA ALA A 25 -2.97 1.45 -2.34
C ALA A 25 -3.07 1.75 -3.85
N ALA A 26 -4.27 1.83 -4.42
CA ALA A 26 -4.45 2.14 -5.84
C ALA A 26 -4.01 3.58 -6.20
N MET A 27 -4.22 4.54 -5.30
CA MET A 27 -3.86 5.94 -5.52
C MET A 27 -2.41 6.26 -5.19
N LEU A 28 -1.73 5.39 -4.44
CA LEU A 28 -0.37 5.64 -3.99
C LEU A 28 0.64 5.54 -5.14
N THR A 29 1.60 6.47 -5.15
CA THR A 29 2.71 6.52 -6.11
C THR A 29 4.05 6.14 -5.49
N ASP A 30 4.10 6.07 -4.15
CA ASP A 30 5.28 5.67 -3.41
C ASP A 30 5.48 4.15 -3.50
N LYS A 31 6.49 3.76 -4.30
CA LYS A 31 6.84 2.35 -4.53
C LYS A 31 7.32 1.65 -3.25
N ALA A 32 8.01 2.35 -2.35
CA ALA A 32 8.53 1.75 -1.12
C ALA A 32 7.39 1.43 -0.15
N VAL A 33 6.40 2.31 -0.09
CA VAL A 33 5.19 2.07 0.70
C VAL A 33 4.35 0.94 0.10
N LEU A 34 4.13 0.93 -1.21
CA LEU A 34 3.40 -0.15 -1.88
C LEU A 34 4.06 -1.52 -1.68
N ALA A 35 5.38 -1.59 -1.75
CA ALA A 35 6.12 -2.84 -1.49
C ALA A 35 5.89 -3.33 -0.05
N LYS A 36 5.95 -2.43 0.94
CA LYS A 36 5.66 -2.80 2.33
C LYS A 36 4.22 -3.24 2.52
N MET A 37 3.25 -2.55 1.93
CA MET A 37 1.84 -2.95 2.00
C MET A 37 1.62 -4.34 1.39
N ALA A 38 2.26 -4.64 0.25
CA ALA A 38 2.19 -5.96 -0.37
C ALA A 38 2.79 -7.07 0.52
N GLU A 39 3.74 -6.73 1.41
CA GLU A 39 4.43 -7.68 2.29
C GLU A 39 3.75 -7.89 3.64
N ILE A 40 3.33 -6.81 4.31
CA ILE A 40 2.94 -6.83 5.73
C ILE A 40 1.45 -6.61 5.98
N ASP A 41 0.64 -6.29 4.96
CA ASP A 41 -0.78 -6.03 5.16
C ASP A 41 -1.57 -7.31 5.49
N ILE A 42 -2.46 -7.21 6.49
CA ILE A 42 -3.28 -8.34 6.97
C ILE A 42 -4.30 -8.82 5.93
N ASP A 43 -4.84 -7.91 5.11
CA ASP A 43 -5.85 -8.26 4.11
C ASP A 43 -5.18 -8.63 2.79
N GLU A 44 -5.51 -9.82 2.28
CA GLU A 44 -4.93 -10.30 1.03
C GLU A 44 -5.27 -9.40 -0.16
N GLY A 45 -6.49 -8.85 -0.22
CA GLY A 45 -6.89 -7.98 -1.30
C GLY A 45 -6.12 -6.65 -1.29
N VAL A 46 -5.75 -6.14 -0.11
CA VAL A 46 -4.85 -4.98 0.00
C VAL A 46 -3.44 -5.35 -0.47
N ARG A 47 -2.91 -6.53 -0.09
CA ARG A 47 -1.60 -6.99 -0.58
C ARG A 47 -1.56 -7.08 -2.10
N GLN A 48 -2.60 -7.66 -2.69
CA GLN A 48 -2.74 -7.79 -4.15
C GLN A 48 -2.88 -6.43 -4.85
N ALA A 49 -3.71 -5.53 -4.33
CA ALA A 49 -3.87 -4.18 -4.87
C ALA A 49 -2.55 -3.40 -4.86
N ALA A 50 -1.81 -3.47 -3.75
CA ALA A 50 -0.51 -2.83 -3.61
C ALA A 50 0.54 -3.41 -4.57
N ALA A 51 0.60 -4.75 -4.71
CA ALA A 51 1.51 -5.41 -5.64
C ALA A 51 1.20 -5.06 -7.11
N LYS A 52 -0.08 -5.05 -7.48
CA LYS A 52 -0.54 -4.66 -8.82
C LYS A 52 -0.13 -3.23 -9.14
N ARG A 53 -0.42 -2.28 -8.24
CA ARG A 53 -0.04 -0.88 -8.42
C ARG A 53 1.46 -0.69 -8.51
N LEU A 54 2.22 -1.43 -7.69
CA LEU A 54 3.68 -1.41 -7.74
C LEU A 54 4.21 -1.88 -9.11
N SER A 55 3.60 -2.89 -9.73
CA SER A 55 3.94 -3.32 -11.09
C SER A 55 3.63 -2.24 -12.11
N GLU A 56 2.42 -1.68 -12.09
CA GLU A 56 2.03 -0.59 -13.00
C GLU A 56 3.04 0.58 -12.97
N LEU A 57 3.47 0.98 -11.77
CA LEU A 57 4.46 2.05 -11.61
C LEU A 57 5.88 1.64 -12.05
N LYS A 58 6.22 0.34 -12.08
CA LYS A 58 7.48 -0.18 -12.63
C LYS A 58 7.42 -0.22 -14.16
N ASP A 59 6.31 -0.67 -14.72
CA ASP A 59 6.09 -0.81 -16.17
C ASP A 59 6.02 0.54 -16.88
N MET A 60 5.51 1.59 -16.22
CA MET A 60 5.54 2.98 -16.74
C MET A 60 6.95 3.54 -16.98
N LYS A 61 8.02 2.87 -16.52
CA LYS A 61 9.41 3.28 -16.80
C LYS A 61 10.08 2.51 -17.95
N GLY A 62 9.36 1.64 -18.66
CA GLY A 62 9.93 0.69 -19.61
C GLY A 62 9.35 0.75 -21.03
N SER A 63 9.12 1.93 -21.58
CA SER A 63 8.98 2.09 -23.03
C SER A 63 9.99 3.15 -23.48
N SER A 64 11.23 2.71 -23.64
CA SER A 64 12.31 3.46 -24.29
C SER A 64 13.00 2.55 -25.29
#